data_AF-A0A8T5GC09-F1
#
_entry.id   AF-A0A8T5GC09-F1
#
_cell.length_a   1.000
_cell.length_b   1.000
_cell.length_c   1.000
_cell.angle_alpha   90.00
_cell.angle_beta   90.00
_cell.angle_gamma   90.00
#
_symmetry.space_group_name_H-M   'P 1'
#
loop_
_entity.id
_entity.type
_entity.pdbx_description
1 polymer ?
#
loop_
_entity_poly.entity_id
_entity_poly.type
_entity_poly.pdbx_seq_one_letter_code
_entity_poly.pdbx_strand_id
1 'polypeptide(L)'
;MKKNKNSTVFTFTVPSELKMLLEAAQKIGYYDSLSEFLRDSVRFTLENKKNLRIAIAYELYSEKEISLGKASEIIKTSIDETKEIFADR
;
A
#
# COMPACT_ATOMS: atom_id res chain seq x y z
N MET A 1 16.77 -13.64 -17.07
CA MET A 1 15.79 -13.02 -16.14
C MET A 1 16.36 -11.70 -15.64
N LYS A 2 15.78 -10.56 -16.04
CA LYS A 2 16.22 -9.24 -15.56
C LYS A 2 15.76 -9.09 -14.10
N LYS A 3 16.68 -9.03 -13.14
CA LYS A 3 16.37 -8.63 -11.76
C LYS A 3 15.77 -7.23 -11.81
N ASN A 4 14.51 -7.09 -11.38
CA ASN A 4 13.85 -5.80 -11.26
C ASN A 4 14.55 -5.02 -10.14
N LYS A 5 15.17 -3.87 -10.45
CA LYS A 5 16.18 -3.21 -9.60
C LYS A 5 15.65 -2.45 -8.38
N ASN A 6 14.35 -2.41 -8.12
CA ASN A 6 13.76 -1.57 -7.06
C ASN A 6 12.86 -2.37 -6.10
N SER A 7 13.37 -3.42 -5.45
CA SER A 7 12.63 -4.14 -4.40
C SER A 7 13.42 -4.11 -3.10
N THR A 8 12.80 -3.58 -2.06
CA THR A 8 13.36 -3.56 -0.69
C THR A 8 12.72 -4.69 0.12
N VAL A 9 13.53 -5.37 0.95
CA VAL A 9 13.05 -6.41 1.87
C VAL A 9 12.58 -5.75 3.16
N PHE A 10 11.36 -6.06 3.59
CA PHE A 10 10.82 -5.72 4.89
C PHE A 10 10.59 -6.98 5.71
N THR A 11 11.08 -7.00 6.95
CA THR A 11 10.90 -8.12 7.89
C THR A 11 10.05 -7.65 9.06
N PHE A 12 9.09 -8.47 9.46
CA PHE A 12 8.21 -8.22 10.61
C PHE A 12 7.84 -9.52 11.30
N THR A 13 7.48 -9.44 12.58
CA THR A 13 7.01 -10.58 13.37
C THR A 13 5.49 -10.67 13.27
N VAL A 14 4.97 -11.89 13.13
CA VAL A 14 3.53 -12.17 13.05
C VAL A 14 3.11 -13.18 14.11
N PRO A 15 1.85 -13.11 14.59
CA PRO A 15 1.26 -14.17 15.40
C PRO A 15 1.22 -15.52 14.66
N SER A 16 1.19 -16.61 15.42
CA SER A 16 1.18 -17.98 14.87
C SER A 16 0.00 -18.23 13.93
N GLU A 17 -1.19 -17.70 14.23
CA GLU A 17 -2.36 -17.88 13.36
C GLU A 17 -2.15 -17.20 11.99
N LEU A 18 -1.57 -16.00 11.98
CA LEU A 18 -1.32 -15.27 10.73
C LEU A 18 -0.27 -15.99 9.88
N LYS A 19 0.78 -16.56 10.51
CA LYS A 19 1.75 -17.39 9.80
C LYS A 19 1.08 -18.56 9.07
N MET A 20 0.17 -19.27 9.74
CA MET A 20 -0.55 -20.39 9.13
C MET A 20 -1.35 -19.95 7.90
N LEU A 21 -2.03 -18.80 7.97
CA LEU A 21 -2.79 -18.25 6.84
C LEU A 21 -1.89 -17.86 5.66
N LEU A 22 -0.76 -17.20 5.92
CA LEU A 22 0.19 -16.80 4.89
C LEU A 22 0.81 -18.01 4.17
N GLU A 23 1.17 -19.06 4.92
CA GLU A 23 1.67 -20.31 4.33
C GLU A 23 0.59 -21.03 3.50
N ALA A 24 -0.66 -21.03 3.95
CA ALA A 24 -1.77 -21.59 3.20
C ALA A 24 -2.01 -20.81 1.89
N ALA A 25 -1.99 -19.47 1.94
CA ALA A 25 -2.15 -18.60 0.78
C ALA A 25 -1.10 -18.87 -0.31
N GLN A 26 0.13 -19.21 0.08
CA GLN A 26 1.18 -19.61 -0.86
C GLN A 26 0.94 -21.02 -1.44
N LYS A 27 0.48 -21.97 -0.62
CA LYS A 27 0.30 -23.37 -1.04
C LYS A 27 -0.85 -23.59 -2.01
N ILE A 28 -1.92 -22.80 -1.93
CA ILE A 28 -3.10 -22.95 -2.79
C ILE A 28 -2.85 -22.56 -4.26
N GLY A 29 -1.71 -21.92 -4.58
CA GLY A 29 -1.30 -21.65 -5.95
C GLY A 29 -2.05 -20.51 -6.66
N TYR A 30 -2.85 -19.72 -5.94
CA TYR A 30 -3.51 -18.53 -6.51
C TYR A 30 -2.54 -17.38 -6.82
N TYR A 31 -1.38 -17.35 -6.15
CA TYR A 31 -0.31 -16.36 -6.35
C TYR A 31 1.02 -17.08 -6.54
N ASP A 32 1.91 -16.53 -7.37
CA ASP A 32 3.23 -17.11 -7.65
C ASP A 32 4.15 -17.06 -6.41
N SER A 33 3.88 -16.13 -5.49
CA SER A 33 4.65 -15.97 -4.25
C SER A 33 3.86 -15.24 -3.17
N LEU A 34 4.31 -15.40 -1.92
CA LEU A 34 3.77 -14.62 -0.80
C LEU A 34 3.94 -13.10 -1.03
N SER A 35 5.04 -12.69 -1.66
CA SER A 35 5.28 -11.28 -2.01
C SER A 35 4.23 -10.72 -2.97
N GLU A 36 3.73 -11.54 -3.90
CA GLU A 36 2.66 -11.13 -4.81
C GLU A 36 1.32 -11.01 -4.08
N PHE A 37 0.98 -12.01 -3.27
CA PHE A 37 -0.20 -11.98 -2.40
C PHE A 37 -0.23 -10.72 -1.52
N LEU A 38 0.89 -10.37 -0.89
CA LEU A 38 0.98 -9.19 -0.02
C LEU A 38 0.85 -7.88 -0.81
N ARG A 39 1.45 -7.78 -2.01
CA ARG A 39 1.28 -6.59 -2.87
C ARG A 39 -0.17 -6.40 -3.27
N ASP A 40 -0.85 -7.49 -3.63
CA ASP A 40 -2.26 -7.43 -3.97
C ASP A 40 -3.12 -7.06 -2.75
N SER A 41 -2.85 -7.68 -1.60
CA SER A 41 -3.54 -7.37 -0.34
C SER A 41 -3.42 -5.89 0.05
N VAL A 42 -2.24 -5.29 -0.12
CA VAL A 42 -2.03 -3.85 0.10
C VAL A 42 -2.84 -3.02 -0.88
N ARG A 43 -2.80 -3.34 -2.19
CA ARG A 43 -3.60 -2.63 -3.20
C ARG A 43 -5.09 -2.72 -2.90
N PHE A 44 -5.60 -3.92 -2.63
CA PHE A 44 -6.99 -4.17 -2.26
C PHE A 44 -7.38 -3.35 -1.02
N THR A 45 -6.53 -3.32 0.01
CA THR A 45 -6.78 -2.54 1.22
C THR A 45 -6.88 -1.05 0.92
N LEU A 46 -5.92 -0.49 0.18
CA LEU A 46 -5.93 0.94 -0.18
C LEU A 46 -7.10 1.30 -1.10
N GLU A 47 -7.52 0.39 -1.99
CA GLU A 47 -8.70 0.59 -2.83
C GLU A 47 -9.97 0.74 -2.00
N ASN A 48 -10.16 -0.18 -1.04
CA ASN A 48 -11.40 -0.32 -0.28
C ASN A 48 -11.45 0.54 0.98
N LYS A 49 -10.33 1.08 1.44
CA LYS A 49 -10.24 1.90 2.67
C LYS A 49 -9.83 3.34 2.34
N LYS A 50 -10.75 4.11 1.75
CA LYS A 50 -10.52 5.53 1.33
C LYS A 50 -9.83 6.37 2.41
N ASN A 51 -10.32 6.32 3.66
CA ASN A 51 -9.75 7.14 4.75
C ASN A 51 -8.31 6.76 5.10
N LEU A 52 -7.98 5.46 5.05
CA LEU A 52 -6.61 4.98 5.26
C LEU A 52 -5.70 5.45 4.12
N ARG A 53 -6.17 5.33 2.88
CA ARG A 53 -5.43 5.79 1.69
C ARG A 53 -5.14 7.30 1.77
N ILE A 54 -6.11 8.11 2.18
CA ILE A 54 -5.94 9.54 2.40
C ILE A 54 -4.91 9.80 3.51
N ALA A 55 -5.01 9.09 4.65
CA ALA A 55 -4.08 9.28 5.75
C ALA A 55 -2.63 8.97 5.35
N ILE A 56 -2.40 7.88 4.61
CA ILE A 56 -1.06 7.53 4.09
C ILE A 56 -0.57 8.59 3.11
N ALA A 57 -1.42 9.06 2.19
CA ALA A 57 -1.04 10.10 1.24
C ALA A 57 -0.68 11.42 1.95
N TYR A 58 -1.40 11.78 3.00
CA TYR A 58 -1.12 12.97 3.82
C TYR A 58 0.23 12.85 4.52
N GLU A 59 0.49 11.73 5.22
CA GLU A 59 1.76 11.49 5.92
C GLU A 59 2.96 11.61 4.98
N LEU A 60 2.89 10.96 3.80
CA LEU A 60 3.96 11.04 2.81
C LEU A 60 4.16 12.45 2.25
N TYR A 61 3.07 13.22 2.11
CA TYR A 61 3.13 14.60 1.65
C TYR A 61 3.71 15.53 2.73
N SER A 62 3.28 15.40 3.98
CA SER A 62 3.76 16.24 5.09
C SER A 62 5.24 16.04 5.36
N GLU A 63 5.73 14.80 5.21
CA GLU A 63 7.17 14.47 5.30
C GLU A 63 7.97 14.84 4.04
N LYS A 64 7.33 15.45 3.03
CA LYS A 64 7.93 15.85 1.74
C LYS A 64 8.53 14.69 0.94
N GLU A 65 8.12 13.45 1.22
CA GLU A 65 8.50 12.25 0.47
C GLU A 65 7.80 12.21 -0.89
N ILE A 66 6.63 12.84 -1.00
CA ILE A 66 5.88 12.96 -2.26
C ILE A 66 5.37 14.38 -2.49
N SER A 67 5.12 14.73 -3.76
CA SER A 67 4.46 15.99 -4.12
C SER A 67 2.94 15.90 -3.92
N LEU A 68 2.28 17.07 -3.90
CA LEU A 68 0.81 17.15 -3.85
C LEU A 68 0.13 16.43 -5.03
N GLY A 69 0.72 16.53 -6.24
CA GLY A 69 0.22 15.79 -7.41
C GLY A 69 0.35 14.28 -7.26
N LYS A 70 1.42 13.81 -6.61
CA LYS A 70 1.55 12.38 -6.31
C LYS A 70 0.57 11.92 -5.22
N ALA A 71 0.30 12.77 -4.24
CA ALA A 71 -0.74 12.53 -3.24
C ALA A 71 -2.13 12.42 -3.89
N SER A 72 -2.45 13.29 -4.86
CA SER A 72 -3.74 13.25 -5.56
C SER A 72 -3.92 11.98 -6.39
N GLU A 73 -2.86 11.48 -7.02
CA GLU A 73 -2.85 10.15 -7.66
C GLU A 73 -3.14 9.02 -6.67
N ILE A 74 -2.50 9.04 -5.48
CA ILE A 74 -2.73 8.03 -4.45
C ILE A 74 -4.17 8.11 -3.94
N ILE A 75 -4.69 9.30 -3.68
CA ILE A 75 -6.07 9.50 -3.18
C ILE A 75 -7.10 9.16 -4.25
N LYS A 76 -6.71 9.24 -5.54
CA LYS A 76 -7.54 9.10 -6.73
C LYS A 76 -8.53 10.25 -6.88
N THR A 77 -8.03 11.46 -6.77
CA THR A 77 -8.80 12.67 -7.00
C THR A 77 -7.96 13.76 -7.68
N SER A 78 -8.57 14.90 -8.00
CA SER A 78 -7.90 16.09 -8.49
C SER A 78 -6.99 16.71 -7.43
N ILE A 79 -6.03 17.51 -7.89
CA ILE A 79 -5.13 18.25 -6.98
C ILE A 79 -5.93 19.22 -6.10
N ASP A 80 -6.97 19.85 -6.64
CA ASP A 80 -7.76 20.83 -5.89
C ASP A 80 -8.61 20.17 -4.79
N GLU A 81 -9.29 19.06 -5.10
CA GLU A 81 -9.98 18.26 -4.07
C GLU A 81 -8.99 17.73 -3.02
N THR A 82 -7.76 17.39 -3.42
CA THR A 82 -6.73 16.95 -2.47
C THR A 82 -6.35 18.05 -1.49
N LYS A 83 -6.24 19.32 -1.94
CA LYS A 83 -5.97 20.46 -1.06
C LYS A 83 -7.10 20.64 -0.05
N GLU A 84 -8.35 20.52 -0.48
CA GLU A 84 -9.52 20.61 0.39
C GLU A 84 -9.50 19.50 1.45
N ILE A 85 -9.28 18.24 1.03
CA ILE A 85 -9.16 17.09 1.95
C ILE A 85 -8.04 17.28 2.98
N PHE A 86 -6.93 17.92 2.59
CA PHE A 86 -5.79 18.17 3.48
C PHE A 86 -5.97 19.40 4.35
N ALA A 87 -6.77 20.39 3.93
CA ALA A 87 -7.07 21.59 4.73
C ALA A 87 -7.96 21.26 5.95
N ASP A 88 -8.77 20.21 5.86
CA ASP A 88 -9.63 19.70 6.94
C ASP A 88 -8.88 18.81 7.96
N ARG A 89 -7.55 18.75 7.90
CA ARG A 89 -6.68 17.93 8.77
C ARG A 89 -5.67 18.77 9.53
#